data_AF-A0A6S8M7F9-F1
#
_entry.id   AF-A0A6S8M7F9-F1
#
_cell.length_a   1.000
_cell.length_b   1.000
_cell.length_c   1.000
_cell.angle_alpha   90.00
_cell.angle_beta   90.00
_cell.angle_gamma   90.00
#
_symmetry.space_group_name_H-M   'P 1'
#
loop_
_entity.id
_entity.type
_entity.pdbx_description
1 polymer ?
#
loop_
_entity_poly.entity_id
_entity_poly.type
_entity_poly.pdbx_seq_one_letter_code
_entity_poly.pdbx_strand_id
1 'polypeptide(L)'
;MATPLINSTLRSMLQVVASSLGGARQQALCIAARQLVQPVVWQQQQTSGFSSEGGGPKRVSSYNLFVKAEWPRFKEQGLKLGDASAELARQYKQLPPDQLAAWKQKADELSGRSERPAKEKSPAKYSGYMLYVKDAMPRLKARTPAGSTFSAQNAMKELGAAWKTMPEDIKQQWKDRAEELKADSHQ
;
A
#
# COMPACT_ATOMS: atom_id res chain seq x y z
N MET A 1 -0.68 9.27 48.34
CA MET A 1 -0.02 10.30 47.52
C MET A 1 1.45 10.28 47.89
N ALA A 2 2.31 9.71 47.06
CA ALA A 2 3.74 9.58 47.32
C ALA A 2 4.50 9.95 46.04
N THR A 3 5.24 11.05 46.10
CA THR A 3 6.14 11.53 45.04
C THR A 3 7.52 10.89 45.21
N PRO A 4 8.10 10.26 44.17
CA PRO A 4 9.45 9.70 44.27
C PRO A 4 10.51 10.80 44.08
N LEU A 5 11.24 11.06 45.18
CA LEU A 5 12.34 12.00 45.38
C LEU A 5 13.68 11.61 44.71
N ILE A 6 13.65 10.79 43.65
CA ILE A 6 14.87 10.11 43.14
C ILE A 6 15.58 10.91 42.01
N ASN A 7 14.93 11.93 41.45
CA ASN A 7 15.44 12.61 40.25
C ASN A 7 16.44 13.76 40.49
N SER A 8 16.72 14.15 41.74
CA SER A 8 17.57 15.34 41.98
C SER A 8 19.07 15.02 41.94
N THR A 9 19.49 13.83 42.36
CA THR A 9 20.93 13.55 42.57
C THR A 9 21.66 13.22 41.26
N LEU A 10 20.97 12.56 40.31
CA LEU A 10 21.54 12.28 38.99
C LEU A 10 21.72 13.53 38.12
N ARG A 11 20.94 14.59 38.38
CA ARG A 11 21.02 15.84 37.62
C ARG A 11 22.28 16.66 37.95
N SER A 12 22.72 16.63 39.21
CA SER A 12 23.94 17.35 39.62
C SER A 12 25.23 16.70 39.13
N MET A 13 25.28 15.37 38.96
CA MET A 13 26.50 14.72 38.45
C MET A 13 26.74 14.98 36.96
N LEU A 14 25.68 15.17 36.17
CA LEU A 14 25.82 15.53 34.75
C LEU A 14 26.32 16.98 34.55
N GLN A 15 26.13 17.86 35.53
CA GLN A 15 26.48 19.27 35.39
C GLN A 15 27.97 19.56 35.66
N VAL A 16 28.65 18.69 36.42
CA VAL A 16 30.08 18.87 36.76
C VAL A 16 31.00 18.37 35.63
N VAL A 17 30.58 17.37 34.84
CA VAL A 17 31.39 16.86 33.71
C VAL A 17 31.35 17.82 32.51
N ALA A 18 30.31 18.65 32.39
CA ALA A 18 30.14 19.59 31.28
C ALA A 18 31.11 20.78 31.30
N SER A 19 31.70 21.11 32.46
CA SER A 19 32.54 22.31 32.63
C SER A 19 34.03 22.11 32.28
N SER A 20 34.49 20.89 32.00
CA SER A 20 35.92 20.60 31.75
C SER A 20 36.32 20.51 30.27
N LEU A 21 35.38 20.67 29.33
CA LEU A 21 35.65 20.50 27.90
C LEU A 21 35.56 21.85 27.17
N GLY A 22 36.71 22.34 26.70
CA GLY A 22 36.87 23.61 25.98
C GLY A 22 35.91 23.79 24.79
N GLY A 23 35.50 25.05 24.60
CA GLY A 23 34.34 25.49 23.80
C GLY A 23 34.28 25.10 22.32
N ALA A 24 35.35 24.56 21.73
CA ALA A 24 35.33 24.09 20.34
C ALA A 24 34.71 22.69 20.16
N ARG A 25 34.61 21.88 21.22
CA ARG A 25 34.02 20.52 21.16
C ARG A 25 32.58 20.43 21.67
N GLN A 26 32.06 21.47 22.34
CA GLN A 26 30.65 21.49 22.79
C GLN A 26 29.65 21.66 21.63
N GLN A 27 30.02 22.31 20.52
CA GLN A 27 29.09 22.50 19.40
C GLN A 27 28.84 21.21 18.60
N ALA A 28 29.78 20.26 18.60
CA ALA A 28 29.60 18.98 17.91
C ALA A 28 28.69 18.00 18.68
N LEU A 29 28.65 18.08 20.02
CA LEU A 29 27.82 17.19 20.85
C LEU A 29 26.37 17.68 21.02
N CYS A 30 26.11 18.99 20.92
CA CYS A 30 24.74 19.52 20.96
C CYS A 30 23.90 19.19 19.73
N ILE A 31 24.51 18.85 18.59
CA ILE A 31 23.77 18.40 17.38
C ILE A 31 23.40 16.91 17.49
N ALA A 32 24.17 16.10 18.20
CA ALA A 32 23.87 14.67 18.39
C ALA A 32 22.82 14.40 19.49
N ALA A 33 22.70 15.25 20.51
CA ALA A 33 21.81 15.00 21.65
C ALA A 33 20.33 15.33 21.41
N ARG A 34 19.97 15.96 20.28
CA ARG A 34 18.57 16.26 19.93
C ARG A 34 17.87 15.15 19.14
N GLN A 35 18.56 14.03 18.89
CA GLN A 35 18.01 12.79 18.34
C GLN A 35 17.49 11.81 19.40
N LEU A 36 17.40 12.23 20.67
CA LEU A 36 16.51 11.60 21.64
C LEU A 36 15.07 12.02 21.33
N VAL A 37 14.60 11.55 20.17
CA VAL A 37 13.19 11.46 19.81
C VAL A 37 12.55 10.68 20.93
N GLN A 38 11.77 11.37 21.75
CA GLN A 38 10.94 10.68 22.72
C GLN A 38 10.12 9.64 21.96
N PRO A 39 10.10 8.36 22.40
CA PRO A 39 9.18 7.41 21.83
C PRO A 39 7.79 8.00 22.02
N VAL A 40 7.18 8.49 20.93
CA VAL A 40 5.75 8.76 20.90
C VAL A 40 5.10 7.43 21.24
N VAL A 41 4.69 7.31 22.50
CA VAL A 41 3.87 6.22 22.99
C VAL A 41 2.55 6.38 22.26
N TRP A 42 2.41 5.64 21.16
CA TRP A 42 1.18 5.50 20.41
C TRP A 42 0.18 4.80 21.32
N GLN A 43 -0.54 5.58 22.12
CA GLN A 43 -1.68 5.07 22.87
C GLN A 43 -2.72 4.66 21.82
N GLN A 44 -2.83 3.35 21.60
CA GLN A 44 -3.69 2.73 20.60
C GLN A 44 -5.15 2.98 20.98
N GLN A 45 -5.65 4.18 20.68
CA GLN A 45 -7.06 4.48 20.75
C GLN A 45 -7.75 3.62 19.68
N GLN A 46 -8.41 2.57 20.14
CA GLN A 46 -9.25 1.71 19.33
C GLN A 46 -10.38 2.58 18.78
N THR A 47 -10.27 3.04 17.52
CA THR A 47 -11.39 3.67 16.82
C THR A 47 -12.36 2.56 16.40
N SER A 48 -13.11 2.05 17.37
CA SER A 48 -14.26 1.18 17.16
C SER A 48 -15.37 2.00 16.49
N GLY A 49 -15.79 1.64 15.28
CA GLY A 49 -17.09 2.10 14.75
C GLY A 49 -17.14 2.63 13.32
N PHE A 50 -16.50 1.97 12.34
CA PHE A 50 -16.95 2.11 10.95
C PHE A 50 -16.79 0.80 10.19
N SER A 51 -17.50 -0.24 10.65
CA SER A 51 -17.64 -1.50 9.93
C SER A 51 -18.61 -1.30 8.77
N SER A 52 -18.05 -1.06 7.59
CA SER A 52 -18.79 -1.18 6.33
C SER A 52 -18.89 -2.66 6.00
N GLU A 53 -20.01 -3.28 6.35
CA GLU A 53 -20.32 -4.68 6.05
C GLU A 53 -20.24 -4.89 4.52
N GLY A 54 -19.27 -5.66 4.05
CA GLY A 54 -19.14 -6.06 2.64
C GLY A 54 -17.82 -5.68 1.93
N GLY A 55 -16.99 -4.83 2.53
CA GLY A 55 -15.64 -4.55 2.02
C GLY A 55 -14.61 -5.38 2.77
N GLY A 56 -13.74 -6.11 2.06
CA GLY A 56 -12.52 -6.68 2.67
C GLY A 56 -11.71 -5.60 3.42
N PRO A 57 -10.78 -5.97 4.31
CA PRO A 57 -10.03 -5.02 5.13
C PRO A 57 -9.44 -3.91 4.25
N LYS A 58 -9.88 -2.67 4.47
CA LYS A 58 -9.45 -1.52 3.67
C LYS A 58 -7.95 -1.34 3.86
N ARG A 59 -7.21 -1.27 2.76
CA ARG A 59 -5.78 -0.99 2.79
C ARG A 59 -5.55 0.39 3.36
N VAL A 60 -4.86 0.46 4.49
CA VAL A 60 -4.47 1.74 5.10
C VAL A 60 -3.14 2.17 4.49
N SER A 61 -3.11 3.33 3.82
CA SER A 61 -1.87 3.92 3.31
C SER A 61 -1.04 4.50 4.46
N SER A 62 0.29 4.50 4.32
CA SER A 62 1.21 5.16 5.25
C SER A 62 0.90 6.65 5.43
N TYR A 63 0.42 7.32 4.38
CA TYR A 63 -0.06 8.70 4.47
C TYR A 63 -1.28 8.84 5.38
N ASN A 64 -2.24 7.91 5.32
CA ASN A 64 -3.44 7.95 6.16
C ASN A 64 -3.08 7.76 7.64
N LEU A 65 -2.09 6.93 7.94
CA LEU A 65 -1.57 6.78 9.31
C LEU A 65 -0.90 8.07 9.79
N PHE A 66 -0.05 8.68 8.96
CA PHE A 66 0.59 9.94 9.25
C PHE A 66 -0.42 11.08 9.47
N VAL A 67 -1.46 11.17 8.64
CA VAL A 67 -2.52 12.17 8.82
C VAL A 67 -3.25 11.93 10.13
N LYS A 68 -3.67 10.69 10.43
CA LYS A 68 -4.35 10.38 11.70
C LYS A 68 -3.50 10.71 12.92
N ALA A 69 -2.20 10.49 12.82
CA ALA A 69 -1.19 10.78 13.82
C ALA A 69 -1.06 12.27 14.14
N GLU A 70 -0.93 13.10 13.11
CA GLU A 70 -0.67 14.53 13.25
C GLU A 70 -1.96 15.37 13.36
N TRP A 71 -3.11 14.81 13.00
CA TRP A 71 -4.39 15.51 12.99
C TRP A 71 -4.76 16.22 14.30
N PRO A 72 -4.56 15.64 15.50
CA PRO A 72 -4.87 16.31 16.76
C PRO A 72 -4.11 17.64 16.93
N ARG A 73 -2.84 17.69 16.50
CA ARG A 73 -2.01 18.90 16.58
C ARG A 73 -2.57 20.04 15.74
N PHE A 74 -3.13 19.73 14.57
CA PHE A 74 -3.74 20.73 13.69
C PHE A 74 -5.12 21.17 14.18
N LYS A 75 -5.86 20.29 14.86
CA LYS A 75 -7.14 20.66 15.51
C LYS A 75 -6.94 21.68 16.62
N GLU A 76 -5.89 21.54 17.43
CA GLU A 76 -5.56 22.49 18.50
C GLU A 76 -5.21 23.89 17.97
N GLN A 77 -4.65 23.97 16.77
CA GLN A 77 -4.30 25.25 16.13
C GLN A 77 -5.52 25.96 15.50
N GLY A 78 -6.69 25.31 15.45
CA GLY A 78 -7.91 25.89 14.87
C GLY A 78 -7.81 26.16 13.36
N LEU A 79 -6.89 25.50 12.65
CA LEU A 79 -6.79 25.63 11.20
C LEU A 79 -8.04 25.06 10.52
N LYS A 80 -8.43 25.67 9.40
CA LYS A 80 -9.47 25.10 8.54
C LYS A 80 -9.01 23.75 8.00
N LEU A 81 -9.95 22.82 7.87
CA LEU A 81 -9.70 21.44 7.42
C LEU A 81 -8.90 21.36 6.12
N GLY A 82 -9.20 22.23 5.14
CA GLY A 82 -8.49 22.29 3.86
C GLY A 82 -7.02 22.67 4.01
N ASP A 83 -6.73 23.73 4.78
CA ASP A 83 -5.37 24.23 4.98
C ASP A 83 -4.52 23.23 5.77
N ALA A 84 -5.10 22.63 6.82
CA ALA A 84 -4.44 21.59 7.60
C ALA A 84 -4.08 20.36 6.75
N SER A 85 -4.99 19.92 5.87
CA SER A 85 -4.72 18.79 4.98
C SER A 85 -3.62 19.11 3.95
N ALA A 86 -3.57 20.33 3.42
CA ALA A 86 -2.53 20.74 2.48
C ALA A 86 -1.15 20.76 3.16
N GLU A 87 -1.07 21.28 4.39
CA GLU A 87 0.19 21.32 5.15
C GLU A 87 0.66 19.92 5.56
N LEU A 88 -0.25 19.03 5.97
CA LEU A 88 0.07 17.62 6.22
C LEU A 88 0.64 16.91 4.98
N ALA A 89 0.04 17.15 3.80
CA ALA A 89 0.56 16.61 2.55
C ALA A 89 1.97 17.13 2.24
N ARG A 90 2.23 18.41 2.53
CA ARG A 90 3.57 19.02 2.35
C ARG A 90 4.59 18.42 3.31
N GLN A 91 4.25 18.32 4.60
CA GLN A 91 5.12 17.72 5.62
C GLN A 91 5.44 16.27 5.31
N TYR A 92 4.44 15.48 4.89
CA TYR A 92 4.65 14.08 4.52
C TYR A 92 5.63 13.90 3.35
N LYS A 93 5.58 14.78 2.35
CA LYS A 93 6.52 14.77 1.22
C LYS A 93 7.94 15.20 1.61
N GLN A 94 8.09 15.98 2.68
CA GLN A 94 9.37 16.47 3.19
C GLN A 94 9.97 15.54 4.26
N LEU A 95 9.27 14.48 4.66
CA LEU A 95 9.81 13.50 5.61
C LEU A 95 11.10 12.86 5.04
N PRO A 96 12.13 12.65 5.87
CA PRO A 96 13.30 11.90 5.46
C PRO A 96 12.90 10.46 5.08
N PRO A 97 13.65 9.82 4.16
CA PRO A 97 13.31 8.50 3.63
C PRO A 97 13.20 7.44 4.73
N ASP A 98 13.99 7.55 5.80
CA ASP A 98 13.97 6.61 6.94
C ASP A 98 12.65 6.67 7.72
N GLN A 99 12.11 7.87 7.95
CA GLN A 99 10.82 8.04 8.61
C GLN A 99 9.67 7.59 7.70
N LEU A 100 9.77 7.89 6.40
CA LEU A 100 8.80 7.42 5.41
C LEU A 100 8.76 5.88 5.37
N ALA A 101 9.91 5.21 5.47
CA ALA A 101 10.01 3.75 5.55
C ALA A 101 9.32 3.21 6.81
N ALA A 102 9.51 3.83 7.98
CA ALA A 102 8.83 3.44 9.20
C ALA A 102 7.28 3.57 9.09
N TRP A 103 6.78 4.63 8.46
CA TRP A 103 5.34 4.78 8.20
C TRP A 103 4.79 3.74 7.22
N LYS A 104 5.58 3.38 6.18
CA LYS A 104 5.23 2.30 5.25
C LYS A 104 5.17 0.94 5.96
N GLN A 105 6.16 0.63 6.78
CA GLN A 105 6.18 -0.61 7.57
C GLN A 105 4.95 -0.71 8.49
N LYS A 106 4.60 0.36 9.21
CA LYS A 106 3.38 0.41 10.03
C LYS A 106 2.10 0.22 9.21
N ALA A 107 2.05 0.76 7.99
CA ALA A 107 0.92 0.59 7.09
C ALA A 107 0.79 -0.86 6.58
N ASP A 108 1.91 -1.50 6.24
CA ASP A 108 1.94 -2.91 5.84
C ASP A 108 1.54 -3.83 7.01
N GLU A 109 2.01 -3.54 8.22
CA GLU A 109 1.62 -4.24 9.46
C GLU A 109 0.11 -4.12 9.72
N LEU A 110 -0.44 -2.89 9.71
CA LEU A 110 -1.86 -2.64 9.97
C LEU A 110 -2.79 -3.13 8.85
N SER A 111 -2.32 -3.13 7.60
CA SER A 111 -3.11 -3.65 6.47
C SER A 111 -3.22 -5.17 6.48
N GLY A 112 -2.55 -5.87 7.41
CA GLY A 112 -2.49 -7.33 7.44
C GLY A 112 -1.80 -7.87 6.19
N ARG A 113 -0.88 -7.09 5.61
CA ARG A 113 -0.02 -7.50 4.51
C ARG A 113 1.22 -8.24 5.00
N SER A 114 1.28 -8.56 6.30
CA SER A 114 2.07 -9.67 6.82
C SER A 114 1.74 -10.90 5.99
N GLU A 115 2.59 -11.12 4.99
CA GLU A 115 2.73 -12.32 4.16
C GLU A 115 1.45 -13.11 3.97
N ARG A 116 0.36 -12.47 3.51
CA ARG A 116 -0.73 -13.27 2.95
C ARG A 116 -0.07 -14.09 1.85
N PRO A 117 0.01 -15.42 1.98
CA PRO A 117 0.69 -16.25 1.00
C PRO A 117 0.07 -15.85 -0.32
N ALA A 118 0.93 -15.45 -1.28
CA ALA A 118 0.47 -15.03 -2.58
C ALA A 118 -0.49 -16.13 -3.03
N LYS A 119 -1.80 -15.83 -3.08
CA LYS A 119 -2.80 -16.87 -3.36
C LYS A 119 -2.29 -17.56 -4.60
N GLU A 120 -1.90 -18.82 -4.46
CA GLU A 120 -1.42 -19.61 -5.58
C GLU A 120 -2.48 -19.43 -6.64
N LYS A 121 -2.10 -18.78 -7.75
CA LYS A 121 -3.05 -18.45 -8.79
C LYS A 121 -3.44 -19.80 -9.36
N SER A 122 -4.54 -20.36 -8.86
CA SER A 122 -5.05 -21.62 -9.37
C SER A 122 -5.13 -21.47 -10.89
N PRO A 123 -4.65 -22.47 -11.65
CA PRO A 123 -4.60 -22.38 -13.09
C PRO A 123 -5.95 -21.91 -13.60
N ALA A 124 -5.94 -20.80 -14.35
CA ALA A 124 -7.18 -20.17 -14.79
C ALA A 124 -7.92 -21.18 -15.67
N LYS A 125 -9.10 -21.61 -15.22
CA LYS A 125 -9.96 -22.52 -15.99
C LYS A 125 -10.43 -21.78 -17.25
N TYR A 126 -9.83 -22.07 -18.39
CA TYR A 126 -10.22 -21.47 -19.65
C TYR A 126 -11.57 -22.05 -20.10
N SER A 127 -12.52 -21.19 -20.47
CA SER A 127 -13.70 -21.64 -21.20
C SER A 127 -13.35 -21.82 -22.69
N GLY A 128 -14.16 -22.59 -23.43
CA GLY A 128 -13.95 -22.77 -24.87
C GLY A 128 -13.87 -21.45 -25.64
N TYR A 129 -14.67 -20.45 -25.25
CA TYR A 129 -14.58 -19.10 -25.82
C TYR A 129 -13.24 -18.43 -25.55
N MET A 130 -12.64 -18.59 -24.36
CA MET A 130 -11.34 -18.01 -24.05
C MET A 130 -10.20 -18.65 -24.86
N LEU A 131 -10.30 -19.95 -25.15
CA LEU A 131 -9.36 -20.63 -26.05
C LEU A 131 -9.50 -20.12 -27.49
N TYR A 132 -10.74 -19.96 -27.97
CA TYR A 132 -11.01 -19.35 -29.26
C TYR A 132 -10.43 -17.93 -29.36
N VAL A 133 -10.65 -17.08 -28.36
CA VAL A 133 -10.11 -15.72 -28.32
C VAL A 133 -8.59 -15.74 -28.35
N LYS A 134 -7.93 -16.65 -27.59
CA LYS A 134 -6.48 -16.79 -27.61
C LYS A 134 -5.92 -17.13 -28.99
N ASP A 135 -6.58 -18.00 -29.76
CA ASP A 135 -6.15 -18.36 -31.13
C ASP A 135 -6.48 -17.27 -32.16
N ALA A 136 -7.65 -16.64 -32.04
CA ALA A 136 -8.13 -15.68 -33.04
C ALA A 136 -7.55 -14.26 -32.86
N MET A 137 -7.22 -13.86 -31.63
CA MET A 137 -6.63 -12.55 -31.33
C MET A 137 -5.33 -12.26 -32.09
N PRO A 138 -4.31 -13.14 -32.13
CA PRO A 138 -3.09 -12.89 -32.89
C PRO A 138 -3.36 -12.79 -34.40
N ARG A 139 -4.36 -13.52 -34.92
CA ARG A 139 -4.79 -13.44 -36.33
C ARG A 139 -5.39 -12.06 -36.64
N LEU A 140 -6.23 -11.53 -35.76
CA LEU A 140 -6.78 -10.16 -35.89
C LEU A 140 -5.69 -9.09 -35.80
N LYS A 141 -4.74 -9.28 -34.88
CA LYS A 141 -3.60 -8.36 -34.74
C LYS A 141 -2.74 -8.35 -36.00
N ALA A 142 -2.51 -9.49 -36.63
CA ALA A 142 -1.74 -9.60 -37.88
C ALA A 142 -2.46 -8.98 -39.10
N ARG A 143 -3.80 -8.98 -39.11
CA ARG A 143 -4.60 -8.30 -40.15
C ARG A 143 -4.62 -6.78 -40.01
N THR A 144 -4.30 -6.28 -38.83
CA THR A 144 -4.25 -4.84 -38.59
C THR A 144 -2.96 -4.30 -39.21
N PRO A 145 -3.04 -3.32 -40.14
CA PRO A 145 -1.85 -2.80 -40.81
C PRO A 145 -0.90 -2.16 -39.79
N ALA A 146 0.41 -2.36 -39.99
CA ALA A 146 1.44 -1.74 -39.17
C ALA A 146 1.33 -0.21 -39.28
N GLY A 147 0.86 0.42 -38.20
CA GLY A 147 0.59 1.87 -38.14
C GLY A 147 -0.83 2.23 -37.69
N SER A 148 -1.77 1.29 -37.73
CA SER A 148 -3.08 1.49 -37.09
C SER A 148 -3.05 1.07 -35.62
N THR A 149 -3.66 1.88 -34.75
CA THR A 149 -3.77 1.56 -33.32
C THR A 149 -4.71 0.36 -33.14
N PHE A 150 -4.13 -0.80 -32.81
CA PHE A 150 -4.91 -1.97 -32.45
C PHE A 150 -5.72 -1.71 -31.17
N SER A 151 -7.05 -1.64 -31.30
CA SER A 151 -7.95 -1.52 -30.16
C SER A 151 -8.41 -2.90 -29.71
N ALA A 152 -7.87 -3.37 -28.58
CA ALA A 152 -8.25 -4.65 -27.98
C ALA A 152 -9.77 -4.74 -27.69
N GLN A 153 -10.40 -3.60 -27.36
CA GLN A 153 -11.85 -3.55 -27.11
C GLN A 153 -12.67 -3.81 -28.37
N ASN A 154 -12.24 -3.27 -29.53
CA ASN A 154 -12.91 -3.53 -30.80
C ASN A 154 -12.67 -4.98 -31.26
N ALA A 155 -11.44 -5.49 -31.11
CA ALA A 155 -11.13 -6.89 -31.41
C ALA A 155 -11.98 -7.87 -30.59
N MET A 156 -12.16 -7.62 -29.29
CA MET A 156 -13.03 -8.45 -28.45
C MET A 156 -14.51 -8.39 -28.86
N LYS A 157 -15.01 -7.23 -29.31
CA LYS A 157 -16.38 -7.11 -29.85
C LYS A 157 -16.55 -7.92 -31.13
N GLU A 158 -15.59 -7.83 -32.05
CA GLU A 158 -15.59 -8.60 -33.30
C GLU A 158 -15.52 -10.10 -33.04
N LEU A 159 -14.62 -10.56 -32.17
CA LEU A 159 -14.53 -11.97 -31.77
C LEU A 159 -15.79 -12.45 -31.05
N GLY A 160 -16.42 -11.61 -30.22
CA GLY A 160 -17.68 -11.93 -29.57
C GLY A 160 -18.83 -12.08 -30.57
N ALA A 161 -18.89 -11.24 -31.61
CA ALA A 161 -19.86 -11.36 -32.69
C ALA A 161 -19.60 -12.62 -33.54
N ALA A 162 -18.34 -12.85 -33.94
CA ALA A 162 -17.93 -14.04 -34.69
C ALA A 162 -18.26 -15.33 -33.95
N TRP A 163 -18.04 -15.36 -32.63
CA TRP A 163 -18.41 -16.50 -31.79
C TRP A 163 -19.92 -16.74 -31.79
N LYS A 164 -20.77 -15.70 -31.72
CA LYS A 164 -22.24 -15.89 -31.75
C LYS A 164 -22.72 -16.53 -33.05
N THR A 165 -22.17 -16.08 -34.19
CA THR A 165 -22.54 -16.56 -35.53
C THR A 165 -21.92 -17.92 -35.88
N MET A 166 -20.88 -18.35 -35.16
CA MET A 166 -20.24 -19.65 -35.38
C MET A 166 -21.22 -20.81 -35.15
N PRO A 167 -21.22 -21.86 -36.00
CA PRO A 167 -22.09 -23.01 -35.82
C PRO A 167 -21.71 -23.79 -34.56
N GLU A 168 -22.69 -24.51 -33.99
CA GLU A 168 -22.56 -25.12 -32.65
C GLU A 168 -21.59 -26.30 -32.63
N ASP A 169 -21.39 -26.98 -33.77
CA ASP A 169 -20.40 -28.04 -33.94
C ASP A 169 -18.96 -27.54 -33.69
N ILE A 170 -18.59 -26.38 -34.26
CA ILE A 170 -17.28 -25.79 -34.03
C ILE A 170 -17.15 -25.25 -32.61
N LYS A 171 -18.21 -24.64 -32.06
CA LYS A 171 -18.21 -24.21 -30.65
C LYS A 171 -18.00 -25.39 -29.71
N GLN A 172 -18.59 -26.55 -30.01
CA GLN A 172 -18.44 -27.75 -29.22
C GLN A 172 -16.99 -28.24 -29.22
N GLN A 173 -16.31 -28.26 -30.37
CA GLN A 173 -14.87 -28.60 -30.42
C GLN A 173 -14.02 -27.71 -29.50
N TRP A 174 -14.33 -26.41 -29.39
CA TRP A 174 -13.64 -25.52 -28.46
C TRP A 174 -14.00 -25.79 -26.99
N LYS A 175 -15.23 -26.21 -26.69
CA LYS A 175 -15.65 -26.62 -25.35
C LYS A 175 -14.94 -27.92 -24.94
N ASP A 176 -14.88 -28.91 -25.83
CA ASP A 176 -14.22 -30.20 -25.58
C ASP A 176 -12.72 -29.98 -25.29
N ARG A 177 -12.03 -29.16 -26.09
CA ARG A 177 -10.63 -28.75 -25.82
C ARG A 177 -10.45 -28.04 -24.48
N ALA A 178 -11.43 -27.26 -24.04
CA ALA A 178 -11.38 -26.60 -22.73
C ALA A 178 -11.57 -27.59 -21.58
N GLU A 179 -12.36 -28.64 -21.77
CA GLU A 179 -12.54 -29.73 -20.82
C GLU A 179 -11.28 -30.58 -20.71
N GLU A 180 -10.63 -30.91 -21.83
CA GLU A 180 -9.33 -31.59 -21.87
C GLU A 180 -8.26 -30.81 -21.08
N LEU A 181 -8.09 -29.51 -21.37
CA LEU A 181 -7.13 -28.66 -20.64
C LEU A 181 -7.47 -28.50 -19.16
N LYS A 182 -8.77 -28.56 -18.81
CA LYS A 182 -9.21 -28.55 -17.42
C LYS A 182 -8.85 -29.86 -16.73
N ALA A 183 -8.98 -31.01 -17.39
CA ALA A 183 -8.60 -32.32 -16.85
C ALA A 183 -7.08 -32.39 -16.59
N ASP A 184 -6.26 -31.94 -17.54
CA ASP A 184 -4.79 -31.90 -17.39
C ASP A 184 -4.33 -31.03 -16.21
N SER A 185 -5.04 -29.94 -15.92
CA SER A 185 -4.71 -29.05 -14.80
C SER A 185 -5.03 -29.60 -13.40
N HIS A 186 -5.67 -30.78 -13.30
CA HIS A 186 -5.99 -31.45 -12.03
C HIS A 186 -5.08 -32.67 -11.75
N GLN A 187 -4.14 -33.01 -12.64
CA GLN A 187 -3.06 -33.98 -12.35
C GLN A 187 -1.88 -33.28 -11.70
#